data_AF-A0AAN7NZ05-F1
#
_entry.id   AF-A0AAN7NZ05-F1
#
_cell.length_a   1.000
_cell.length_b   1.000
_cell.length_c   1.000
_cell.angle_alpha   90.00
_cell.angle_beta   90.00
_cell.angle_gamma   90.00
#
_symmetry.space_group_name_H-M   'P 1'
#
loop_
_entity.id
_entity.type
_entity.pdbx_description
1 polymer ?
#
loop_
_entity_poly.entity_id
_entity_poly.type
_entity_poly.pdbx_seq_one_letter_code
_entity_poly.pdbx_strand_id
1 'polypeptide(L)'
;MDDREVPEIPVPITNELERRIAEAFEIFDHGGNKTIDIREVGTVVRALGCCPSEAEIQEILIACEDLNMPGSIHLSKFLPHVTQMLMEHRHEPASPEKLLEAFHVLDPEAFFSRGIGRNAGNCDRSSHSDGPVRILLK
;
A
#
# COMPACT_ATOMS: atom_id res chain seq x y z
N MET A 1 -1.63 15.96 40.39
CA MET A 1 -1.21 15.03 39.33
C MET A 1 -1.56 15.77 38.07
N ASP A 2 -0.56 16.37 37.44
CA ASP A 2 -0.76 17.24 36.29
C ASP A 2 -0.96 16.32 35.08
N ASP A 3 -2.22 16.13 34.70
CA ASP A 3 -2.60 15.61 33.39
C ASP A 3 -2.06 16.61 32.37
N ARG A 4 -0.79 16.43 31.98
CA ARG A 4 -0.15 17.19 30.92
C ARG A 4 -0.85 16.83 29.62
N GLU A 5 -1.98 17.48 29.38
CA GLU A 5 -2.64 17.59 28.10
C GLU A 5 -1.58 18.13 27.13
N VAL A 6 -0.97 17.24 26.35
CA VAL A 6 -0.06 17.64 25.29
C VAL A 6 -0.93 18.45 24.34
N PRO A 7 -0.69 19.76 24.17
CA PRO A 7 -1.53 20.57 23.31
C PRO A 7 -1.48 19.96 21.91
N GLU A 8 -2.65 19.56 21.40
CA GLU A 8 -2.82 19.14 20.01
C GLU A 8 -2.46 20.33 19.13
N ILE A 9 -1.18 20.46 18.75
CA ILE A 9 -0.76 21.46 17.78
C ILE A 9 -1.43 21.03 16.47
N PRO A 10 -2.39 21.82 15.93
CA PRO A 10 -3.05 21.44 14.70
C PRO A 10 -1.98 21.34 13.62
N VAL A 11 -1.87 20.17 12.99
CA VAL A 11 -0.93 19.99 11.87
C VAL A 11 -1.42 20.93 10.76
N PRO A 12 -0.66 21.98 10.40
CA PRO A 12 -1.12 22.94 9.41
C PRO A 12 -1.14 22.24 8.05
N ILE A 13 -2.32 21.87 7.59
CA ILE A 13 -2.53 21.35 6.23
C ILE A 13 -2.54 22.57 5.31
N THR A 14 -1.46 22.75 4.57
CA THR A 14 -1.22 23.94 3.75
C THR A 14 -1.54 23.71 2.28
N ASN A 15 -1.52 22.46 1.81
CA ASN A 15 -1.68 22.12 0.40
C ASN A 15 -2.60 20.92 0.17
N GLU A 16 -3.10 20.81 -1.06
CA GLU A 16 -3.99 19.72 -1.49
C GLU A 16 -3.36 18.32 -1.29
N LEU A 17 -2.05 18.21 -1.47
CA LEU A 17 -1.32 16.97 -1.23
C LEU A 17 -1.42 16.55 0.25
N GLU A 18 -1.15 17.47 1.16
CA GLU A 18 -1.23 17.22 2.61
C GLU A 18 -2.66 16.87 3.05
N ARG A 19 -3.67 17.50 2.42
CA ARG A 19 -5.08 17.16 2.65
C ARG A 19 -5.37 15.71 2.28
N ARG A 20 -4.93 15.28 1.09
CA ARG A 20 -5.09 13.89 0.65
C ARG A 20 -4.38 12.89 1.56
N ILE A 21 -3.18 13.24 2.04
CA ILE A 21 -2.43 12.42 3.01
C ILE A 21 -3.21 12.29 4.32
N ALA A 22 -3.71 13.41 4.86
CA ALA A 22 -4.49 13.40 6.10
C ALA A 22 -5.80 12.62 5.97
N GLU A 23 -6.51 12.76 4.84
CA GLU A 23 -7.73 11.99 4.57
C GLU A 23 -7.46 10.49 4.46
N ALA A 24 -6.39 10.09 3.77
CA ALA A 24 -6.00 8.68 3.72
C ALA A 24 -5.62 8.15 5.10
N PHE A 25 -4.95 8.95 5.93
CA PHE A 25 -4.58 8.58 7.29
C PHE A 25 -5.80 8.37 8.19
N GLU A 26 -6.81 9.24 8.08
CA GLU A 26 -8.04 9.17 8.88
C GLU A 26 -8.87 7.90 8.64
N ILE A 27 -8.76 7.29 7.45
CA ILE A 27 -9.42 6.00 7.15
C ILE A 27 -8.90 4.87 8.05
N PHE A 28 -7.65 4.95 8.51
CA PHE A 28 -6.99 3.93 9.32
C PHE A 28 -6.87 4.35 10.80
N ASP A 29 -7.23 5.58 11.15
CA ASP A 29 -7.29 6.04 12.52
C ASP A 29 -8.57 5.50 13.21
N HIS A 30 -8.45 4.33 13.82
CA HIS A 30 -9.56 3.70 14.56
C HIS A 30 -9.95 4.46 15.84
N GLY A 31 -9.01 5.26 16.38
CA GLY A 31 -9.15 5.92 17.67
C GLY A 31 -9.66 7.37 17.58
N GLY A 32 -9.67 7.96 16.36
CA GLY A 32 -9.91 9.38 16.16
C GLY A 32 -8.88 10.28 16.84
N ASN A 33 -7.74 9.73 17.23
CA ASN A 33 -6.69 10.39 18.00
C ASN A 33 -5.50 10.81 17.12
N LYS A 34 -5.68 10.77 15.79
CA LYS A 34 -4.66 11.06 14.78
C LYS A 34 -3.42 10.17 14.93
N THR A 35 -3.63 8.92 15.35
CA THR A 35 -2.60 7.88 15.36
C THR A 35 -3.03 6.64 14.58
N ILE A 36 -2.07 5.95 14.00
CA ILE A 36 -2.25 4.64 13.36
C ILE A 36 -1.22 3.65 13.87
N ASP A 37 -1.50 2.36 13.72
CA ASP A 37 -0.53 1.31 14.04
C ASP A 37 0.62 1.29 13.01
N ILE A 38 1.83 0.97 13.45
CA ILE A 38 3.00 0.82 12.56
C ILE A 38 2.76 -0.18 11.41
N ARG A 39 1.90 -1.17 11.60
CA ARG A 39 1.54 -2.17 10.59
C ARG A 39 0.67 -1.59 9.48
N GLU A 40 -0.01 -0.47 9.74
CA GLU A 40 -0.94 0.16 8.81
C GLU A 40 -0.27 1.21 7.91
N VAL A 41 0.91 1.71 8.30
CA VAL A 41 1.70 2.70 7.55
C VAL A 41 1.86 2.31 6.08
N GLY A 42 2.29 1.07 5.82
CA GLY A 42 2.47 0.58 4.46
C GLY A 42 1.18 0.53 3.65
N THR A 43 0.03 0.35 4.31
CA THR A 43 -1.29 0.33 3.65
C THR A 43 -1.74 1.75 3.33
N VAL A 44 -1.55 2.70 4.25
CA VAL A 44 -1.87 4.13 4.05
C VAL A 44 -1.08 4.70 2.87
N VAL A 45 0.23 4.46 2.83
CA VAL A 45 1.09 4.97 1.74
C VAL A 45 0.69 4.37 0.39
N ARG A 46 0.25 3.10 0.37
CA ARG A 46 -0.26 2.46 -0.85
C ARG A 46 -1.64 2.99 -1.27
N ALA A 47 -2.51 3.30 -0.30
CA ALA A 47 -3.80 3.94 -0.57
C ALA A 47 -3.66 5.33 -1.21
N LEU A 48 -2.54 6.01 -0.98
CA LEU A 48 -2.19 7.27 -1.64
C LEU A 48 -1.76 7.11 -3.11
N GLY A 49 -1.66 5.87 -3.61
CA GLY A 49 -1.32 5.55 -4.99
C GLY A 49 0.16 5.28 -5.21
N CYS A 50 0.95 5.10 -4.14
CA CYS A 50 2.38 4.81 -4.24
C CYS A 50 2.71 3.36 -3.97
N CYS A 51 3.81 2.89 -4.56
CA CYS A 51 4.34 1.55 -4.35
C CYS A 51 5.72 1.62 -3.68
N PRO A 52 5.81 2.02 -2.39
CA PRO A 52 7.09 2.02 -1.69
C PRO A 52 7.59 0.59 -1.49
N SER A 53 8.91 0.43 -1.51
CA SER A 53 9.56 -0.82 -1.10
C SER A 53 9.44 -1.02 0.40
N GLU A 54 9.67 -2.26 0.87
CA GLU A 54 9.67 -2.54 2.30
C GLU A 54 10.74 -1.73 3.03
N ALA A 55 11.92 -1.53 2.42
CA ALA A 55 12.99 -0.73 3.00
C ALA A 55 12.56 0.73 3.24
N GLU A 56 11.82 1.32 2.30
CA GLU A 56 11.34 2.70 2.42
C GLU A 56 10.23 2.84 3.47
N ILE A 57 9.37 1.82 3.61
CA ILE A 57 8.42 1.78 4.72
C ILE A 57 9.18 1.74 6.06
N GLN A 58 10.22 0.91 6.18
CA GLN A 58 11.03 0.87 7.39
C GLN A 58 11.71 2.21 7.69
N GLU A 59 12.21 2.92 6.66
CA GLU A 59 12.76 4.28 6.83
C GLU A 59 11.72 5.26 7.39
N ILE A 60 10.47 5.22 6.87
CA ILE A 60 9.37 6.04 7.40
C ILE A 60 9.07 5.67 8.85
N LEU A 61 9.02 4.38 9.18
CA LEU A 61 8.76 3.90 10.54
C LEU A 61 9.82 4.40 11.52
N ILE A 62 11.10 4.25 11.18
CA ILE A 62 12.23 4.70 12.01
C ILE A 62 12.17 6.22 12.21
N ALA A 63 11.87 6.98 11.16
CA ALA A 63 11.82 8.43 11.22
C ALA A 63 10.58 8.95 12.00
N CYS A 64 9.50 8.17 12.04
CA CYS A 64 8.27 8.48 12.77
C CYS A 64 8.19 7.89 14.19
N GLU A 65 9.16 7.06 14.61
CA GLU A 65 9.13 6.40 15.92
C GLU A 65 9.11 7.42 17.07
N ASP A 66 8.16 7.27 17.98
CA ASP A 66 8.08 8.05 19.21
C ASP A 66 8.42 7.16 20.41
N LEU A 67 9.38 7.59 21.23
CA LEU A 67 9.79 6.89 22.45
C LEU A 67 8.66 6.79 23.48
N ASN A 68 7.69 7.70 23.44
CA ASN A 68 6.56 7.72 24.37
C ASN A 68 5.39 6.84 23.90
N MET A 69 5.30 6.55 22.59
CA MET A 69 4.23 5.75 22.00
C MET A 69 4.78 4.70 21.02
N PRO A 70 5.53 3.70 21.52
CA PRO A 70 6.07 2.65 20.66
C PRO A 70 4.95 1.84 20.00
N GLY A 71 5.07 1.61 18.70
CA GLY A 71 4.09 0.85 17.92
C GLY A 71 2.93 1.69 17.35
N SER A 72 2.90 2.99 17.61
CA SER A 72 1.93 3.91 17.01
C SER A 72 2.63 5.13 16.40
N ILE A 73 2.08 5.62 15.30
CA ILE A 73 2.62 6.79 14.59
C ILE A 73 1.56 7.88 14.58
N HIS A 74 1.95 9.09 14.98
CA HIS A 74 1.09 10.26 14.96
C HIS A 74 1.17 11.00 13.61
N LEU A 75 0.04 11.57 13.17
CA LEU A 75 -0.07 12.27 11.89
C LEU A 75 0.98 13.38 11.72
N SER A 76 1.34 14.10 12.79
CA SER A 76 2.34 15.16 12.75
C SER A 76 3.74 14.71 12.35
N LYS A 77 4.08 13.44 12.59
CA LYS A 77 5.35 12.83 12.17
C LYS A 77 5.26 12.22 10.78
N PHE A 78 4.14 11.56 10.50
CA PHE A 78 3.89 10.89 9.22
C PHE A 78 3.80 11.87 8.04
N LEU A 79 3.02 12.94 8.20
CA LEU A 79 2.68 13.88 7.14
C LEU A 79 3.92 14.49 6.44
N PRO A 80 4.92 15.09 7.14
CA PRO A 80 6.08 15.66 6.46
C PRO A 80 6.92 14.60 5.71
N HIS A 81 7.01 13.37 6.22
CA HIS A 81 7.80 12.32 5.59
C HIS A 81 7.13 11.78 4.33
N VAL A 82 5.83 11.54 4.38
CA VAL A 82 5.08 11.09 3.20
C VAL A 82 4.94 12.19 2.17
N THR A 83 4.75 13.45 2.58
CA THR A 83 4.76 14.60 1.67
C THR A 83 6.07 14.66 0.90
N GLN A 84 7.21 14.54 1.58
CA GLN A 84 8.53 14.54 0.95
C GLN A 84 8.68 13.35 -0.02
N MET A 85 8.29 12.15 0.40
CA MET A 85 8.34 10.95 -0.45
C MET A 85 7.50 11.10 -1.74
N LEU A 86 6.30 11.67 -1.62
CA LEU A 86 5.40 11.89 -2.76
C LEU A 86 5.93 12.99 -3.71
N MET A 87 6.60 14.01 -3.19
CA MET A 87 7.24 15.04 -4.00
C MET A 87 8.45 14.51 -4.78
N GLU A 88 9.12 13.47 -4.30
CA GLU A 88 10.29 12.88 -4.96
C GLU A 88 9.94 11.98 -6.16
N HIS A 89 8.65 11.73 -6.44
CA HIS A 89 8.16 10.96 -7.60
C HIS A 89 8.78 9.55 -7.79
N ARG A 90 9.40 8.97 -6.75
CA ARG A 90 10.12 7.68 -6.86
C ARG A 90 9.21 6.45 -6.89
N HIS A 91 7.90 6.60 -6.64
CA HIS A 91 6.99 5.47 -6.32
C HIS A 91 5.68 5.44 -7.11
N GLU A 92 5.68 5.94 -8.35
CA GLU A 92 4.51 5.73 -9.22
C GLU A 92 4.42 4.26 -9.67
N PRO A 93 3.20 3.69 -9.77
CA PRO A 93 3.01 2.36 -10.33
C PRO A 93 3.51 2.32 -11.78
N ALA A 94 4.09 1.18 -12.17
CA ALA A 94 4.52 0.97 -13.55
C ALA A 94 3.34 1.15 -14.52
N SER A 95 3.62 1.68 -15.71
CA SER A 95 2.60 1.87 -16.74
C SER A 95 1.91 0.54 -17.09
N PRO A 96 0.63 0.56 -17.50
CA PRO A 96 -0.11 -0.65 -17.86
C PRO A 96 0.60 -1.49 -18.92
N GLU A 97 1.26 -0.83 -19.89
CA GLU A 97 2.05 -1.48 -20.94
C GLU A 97 3.21 -2.27 -20.36
N LYS A 98 3.96 -1.68 -19.40
CA LYS A 98 5.08 -2.34 -18.75
C LYS A 98 4.65 -3.50 -17.86
N LEU A 99 3.52 -3.33 -17.17
CA LEU A 99 2.91 -4.41 -16.40
C LEU A 99 2.50 -5.56 -17.31
N LEU A 100 1.85 -5.27 -18.45
CA LEU A 100 1.43 -6.29 -19.41
C LEU A 100 2.61 -7.08 -19.99
N GLU A 101 3.71 -6.40 -20.35
CA GLU A 101 4.96 -7.05 -20.76
C GLU A 101 5.48 -8.01 -19.69
N ALA A 102 5.48 -7.59 -18.42
CA ALA A 102 5.93 -8.44 -17.32
C ALA A 102 5.04 -9.69 -17.16
N PHE A 103 3.72 -9.55 -17.29
CA PHE A 103 2.81 -10.71 -17.28
C PHE A 103 3.08 -11.68 -18.44
N HIS A 104 3.46 -11.18 -19.62
CA HIS A 104 3.84 -12.05 -20.75
C HIS A 104 5.15 -12.82 -20.49
N VAL A 105 6.09 -12.23 -19.74
CA VAL A 105 7.33 -12.92 -19.33
C VAL A 105 7.03 -14.00 -18.28
N LEU A 106 6.14 -13.71 -17.33
CA LEU A 106 5.82 -14.63 -16.22
C LEU A 106 4.95 -15.81 -16.64
N ASP A 107 4.02 -15.62 -17.58
CA ASP A 107 3.14 -16.67 -18.08
C ASP A 107 2.98 -16.60 -19.61
N PRO A 108 3.96 -17.16 -20.36
CA PRO A 108 3.90 -17.20 -21.82
C PRO A 108 2.86 -18.19 -22.36
N GLU A 109 2.44 -19.18 -21.56
CA GLU A 109 1.55 -20.28 -21.98
C GLU A 109 0.05 -19.90 -21.87
N ALA A 110 -0.33 -19.03 -20.92
CA ALA A 110 -1.69 -18.51 -20.82
C ALA A 110 -2.11 -17.66 -22.04
N PHE A 111 -1.15 -17.10 -22.77
CA PHE A 111 -1.42 -16.35 -24.00
C PHE A 111 -1.76 -17.28 -25.18
N PHE A 112 -1.11 -18.44 -25.28
CA PHE A 112 -1.35 -19.41 -26.35
C PHE A 112 -2.66 -20.19 -26.21
N SER A 113 -3.16 -20.34 -24.98
CA SER A 113 -4.34 -21.16 -24.69
C SER A 113 -5.67 -20.50 -25.07
N ARG A 114 -5.69 -19.21 -25.42
CA ARG A 114 -6.93 -18.44 -25.66
C ARG A 114 -7.26 -18.08 -27.10
N GLY A 115 -6.52 -18.61 -28.07
CA GLY A 115 -7.01 -18.66 -29.44
C GLY A 115 -5.94 -19.07 -30.43
N ILE A 116 -5.94 -20.33 -30.88
CA ILE A 116 -6.54 -20.81 -32.13
C ILE A 116 -6.74 -22.32 -31.95
N GLY A 117 -7.96 -22.84 -32.16
CA GLY A 117 -8.28 -24.25 -31.94
C GLY A 117 -7.34 -25.20 -32.69
N ARG A 118 -6.75 -26.16 -31.97
CA ARG A 118 -6.22 -27.40 -32.55
C ARG A 118 -6.55 -28.58 -31.64
N ASN A 119 -7.54 -29.32 -32.10
CA ASN A 119 -7.75 -30.76 -31.98
C ASN A 119 -7.46 -31.40 -30.61
N ALA A 120 -8.54 -31.79 -29.92
CA ALA A 120 -8.52 -32.71 -28.79
C ALA A 120 -7.95 -34.06 -29.24
N GLY A 121 -6.64 -34.21 -29.09
CA GLY A 121 -5.90 -35.44 -29.34
C GLY A 121 -5.22 -35.89 -28.05
N ASN A 122 -5.99 -36.58 -27.21
CA ASN A 122 -5.53 -37.59 -26.26
C ASN A 122 -4.43 -37.19 -25.25
N CYS A 123 -4.83 -36.64 -24.11
CA CYS A 123 -4.05 -36.76 -22.87
C CYS A 123 -4.92 -37.42 -21.79
N ASP A 124 -4.64 -38.70 -21.56
CA ASP A 124 -5.22 -39.53 -20.52
C ASP A 124 -4.86 -39.00 -19.13
N ARG A 125 -5.90 -38.95 -18.28
CA ARG A 125 -5.91 -39.23 -16.84
C ARG A 125 -4.83 -38.57 -15.97
N SER A 126 -5.26 -37.61 -15.17
CA SER A 126 -5.53 -37.89 -13.75
C SER A 126 -6.25 -36.73 -13.09
N SER A 127 -7.30 -37.08 -12.39
CA SER A 127 -8.15 -36.23 -11.57
C SER A 127 -7.35 -35.42 -10.55
N HIS A 128 -7.28 -34.10 -10.74
CA HIS A 128 -7.27 -33.12 -9.66
C HIS A 128 -8.24 -32.00 -10.06
N SER A 129 -9.26 -31.82 -9.24
CA SER A 129 -10.31 -30.82 -9.40
C SER A 129 -9.73 -29.42 -9.14
N ASP A 130 -9.30 -28.74 -10.19
CA ASP A 130 -8.96 -27.32 -10.11
C ASP A 130 -10.22 -26.48 -10.35
N GLY A 131 -10.88 -26.12 -9.24
CA GLY A 131 -11.98 -25.17 -9.24
C GLY A 131 -11.45 -23.73 -9.36
N PRO A 132 -12.24 -22.78 -9.89
CA PRO A 132 -11.78 -21.42 -10.09
C PRO A 132 -11.40 -20.78 -8.74
N VAL A 133 -10.15 -20.34 -8.64
CA VAL A 133 -9.61 -19.60 -7.49
C VAL A 133 -10.42 -18.33 -7.31
N ARG A 134 -11.34 -18.32 -6.34
CA ARG A 134 -12.07 -17.13 -5.93
C ARG A 134 -11.16 -16.32 -5.00
N ILE A 135 -10.62 -15.22 -5.51
CA ILE A 135 -10.04 -14.16 -4.67
C ILE A 135 -11.19 -13.56 -3.86
N LEU A 136 -11.25 -13.93 -2.58
CA LEU A 136 -12.14 -13.34 -1.60
C LEU A 136 -11.39 -12.15 -0.98
N LEU A 137 -11.67 -10.94 -1.48
CA LEU A 137 -11.34 -9.70 -0.79
C LEU A 137 -12.20 -9.64 0.49
N LYS A 138 -11.53 -9.65 1.64
CA LYS A 138 -12.09 -9.27 2.94
C LYS A 138 -11.48 -7.95 3.35
#